data_AF-A0A0C2ZNF8-F1
#
_entry.id   AF-A0A0C2ZNF8-F1
#
_cell.length_a   1.000
_cell.length_b   1.000
_cell.length_c   1.000
_cell.angle_alpha   90.00
_cell.angle_beta   90.00
_cell.angle_gamma   90.00
#
_symmetry.space_group_name_H-M   'P 1'
#
loop_
_entity.id
_entity.type
_entity.pdbx_description
1 polymer ?
#
loop_
_entity_poly.entity_id
_entity_poly.type
_entity_poly.pdbx_seq_one_letter_code
_entity_poly.pdbx_strand_id
1 'polypeptide(L)'
;MLTALNRHTTQKSLAQELGYSVGKVNYILKALIDKGLVKVENFVTSESKKNYRYLLTAQGIREKIAITEAFIARKKREYEMLQRELESDRSSLGEGR
;
A
#
# COMPACT_ATOMS: atom_id res chain seq x y z
N MET A 1 0.18 -4.34 2.46
CA MET A 1 1.10 -3.78 3.47
C MET A 1 0.46 -2.74 4.39
N LEU A 2 -0.12 -1.64 3.91
CA LEU A 2 -0.63 -0.59 4.82
C LEU A 2 -1.91 -0.98 5.59
N THR A 3 -2.78 -1.82 5.04
CA THR A 3 -3.97 -2.35 5.74
C THR A 3 -3.61 -3.36 6.84
N ALA A 4 -2.44 -4.00 6.72
CA ALA A 4 -1.92 -4.99 7.65
C ALA A 4 -1.43 -4.36 8.97
N LEU A 5 -0.88 -3.14 8.91
CA LEU A 5 -0.29 -2.46 10.06
C LEU A 5 -1.29 -2.29 11.22
N ASN A 6 -2.56 -2.00 10.90
CA ASN A 6 -3.61 -1.84 11.89
C ASN A 6 -4.12 -3.17 12.50
N ARG A 7 -3.80 -4.31 11.88
CA ARG A 7 -4.34 -5.64 12.25
C ARG A 7 -3.34 -6.51 13.00
N HIS A 8 -2.04 -6.20 12.96
CA HIS A 8 -0.99 -7.00 13.58
C HIS A 8 -0.35 -6.30 14.77
N THR A 9 -0.22 -7.08 15.85
CA THR A 9 0.35 -6.63 17.14
C THR A 9 1.82 -7.00 17.29
N THR A 10 2.40 -7.74 16.33
CA THR A 10 3.81 -8.15 16.35
C THR A 10 4.46 -8.08 14.97
N GLN A 11 5.76 -7.77 14.95
CA GLN A 11 6.59 -7.77 13.73
C GLN A 11 6.62 -9.15 13.06
N LYS A 12 6.58 -10.23 13.85
CA LYS A 12 6.58 -11.61 13.35
C LYS A 12 5.30 -11.94 12.58
N SER A 13 4.14 -11.57 13.10
CA SER A 13 2.85 -11.76 12.40
C SER A 13 2.80 -10.98 11.09
N LEU A 14 3.27 -9.72 11.13
CA LEU A 14 3.34 -8.88 9.95
C LEU A 14 4.29 -9.46 8.88
N ALA A 15 5.43 -10.01 9.29
CA ALA A 15 6.37 -10.68 8.40
C ALA A 15 5.77 -11.93 7.74
N GLN A 16 5.02 -12.73 8.50
CA GLN A 16 4.32 -13.89 7.97
C GLN A 16 3.25 -13.52 6.94
N GLU A 17 2.41 -12.51 7.21
CA GLU A 17 1.40 -12.07 6.24
C GLU A 17 2.03 -11.50 4.96
N LEU A 18 3.14 -10.75 5.09
CA LEU A 18 3.83 -10.14 3.95
C LEU A 18 4.74 -11.10 3.19
N GLY A 19 4.94 -12.34 3.68
CA GLY A 19 5.89 -13.28 3.10
C GLY A 19 7.35 -12.81 3.16
N TYR A 20 7.70 -12.01 4.17
CA TYR A 20 9.04 -11.45 4.34
C TYR A 20 9.73 -11.98 5.60
N SER A 21 11.05 -11.86 5.66
CA SER A 21 11.78 -12.10 6.90
C SER A 21 11.46 -11.01 7.94
N VAL A 22 11.52 -11.37 9.22
CA VAL A 22 11.29 -10.42 10.32
C VAL A 22 12.28 -9.25 10.26
N GLY A 23 13.55 -9.51 9.91
CA GLY A 23 14.56 -8.48 9.73
C GLY A 23 14.21 -7.48 8.62
N LYS A 24 13.69 -7.97 7.48
CA LYS A 24 13.24 -7.10 6.37
C LYS A 24 12.05 -6.24 6.78
N VAL A 25 11.07 -6.81 7.50
CA VAL A 25 9.94 -6.04 8.04
C VAL A 25 10.41 -4.97 9.03
N ASN A 26 11.31 -5.32 9.96
CA ASN A 26 11.85 -4.37 10.92
C ASN A 26 12.59 -3.22 10.23
N TYR A 27 13.41 -3.53 9.22
CA TYR A 27 14.10 -2.53 8.41
C TYR A 27 13.12 -1.55 7.75
N ILE A 28 12.08 -2.05 7.09
CA ILE A 28 11.08 -1.20 6.43
C ILE A 28 10.29 -0.38 7.46
N LEU A 29 9.90 -0.98 8.58
CA LEU A 29 9.17 -0.28 9.64
C LEU A 29 9.97 0.88 10.23
N LYS A 30 11.26 0.68 10.52
CA LYS A 30 12.15 1.76 10.95
C LYS A 30 12.18 2.89 9.93
N ALA A 31 12.41 2.58 8.65
CA ALA A 31 12.42 3.59 7.60
C ALA A 31 11.09 4.36 7.48
N LEU A 32 9.94 3.70 7.68
CA LEU A 32 8.63 4.34 7.68
C LEU A 32 8.39 5.22 8.92
N ILE A 33 8.94 4.83 10.07
CA ILE A 33 8.90 5.62 11.30
C ILE A 33 9.80 6.85 11.18
N ASP A 34 11.02 6.67 10.67
CA ASP A 34 11.98 7.77 10.47
C ASP A 34 11.44 8.83 9.50
N LYS A 35 10.64 8.39 8.51
CA LYS A 35 9.91 9.29 7.58
C LYS A 35 8.64 9.92 8.17
N GLY A 36 8.25 9.57 9.40
CA GLY A 36 7.04 10.06 10.06
C GLY A 36 5.73 9.51 9.49
N LEU A 37 5.78 8.45 8.67
CA LEU A 37 4.59 7.87 8.02
C LEU A 37 3.88 6.85 8.92
N VAL A 38 4.65 6.20 9.80
CA VAL A 38 4.15 5.21 10.77
C VAL A 38 4.57 5.63 12.17
N LYS A 39 3.67 5.46 13.14
CA LYS A 39 3.99 5.54 14.58
C LYS A 39 3.86 4.18 15.24
N VAL A 40 4.65 3.96 16.28
CA VAL A 40 4.57 2.79 17.15
C VAL A 40 3.87 3.18 18.45
N GLU A 41 2.81 2.46 18.80
CA GLU A 41 2.23 2.49 20.13
C GLU A 41 2.64 1.23 20.90
N ASN A 42 3.28 1.41 22.05
CA ASN A 42 3.66 0.34 22.96
C ASN A 42 2.52 0.10 23.94
N PHE A 43 1.92 -1.10 23.91
CA PHE A 43 1.03 -1.53 24.98
C PHE A 43 1.73 -2.61 25.80
N VAL A 44 1.94 -2.35 27.08
CA VAL A 44 2.40 -3.34 28.05
C VAL A 44 1.15 -4.06 28.55
N THR A 45 0.82 -5.19 27.94
CA THR A 45 -0.24 -6.07 28.41
C THR A 45 0.39 -7.42 28.72
N SER A 46 0.66 -7.64 30.00
CA SER A 46 1.32 -8.79 30.65
C SER A 46 2.85 -8.83 30.66
N GLU A 47 3.40 -9.36 31.76
CA GLU A 47 4.81 -9.38 32.19
C GLU A 47 5.82 -9.99 31.19
N SER A 48 5.38 -10.56 30.06
CA SER A 48 6.26 -11.34 29.17
C SER A 48 6.24 -10.99 27.69
N LYS A 49 5.33 -10.14 27.17
CA LYS A 49 5.26 -9.84 25.72
C LYS A 49 4.97 -8.36 25.42
N LYS A 50 5.96 -7.69 24.80
CA LYS A 50 5.77 -6.35 24.23
C LYS A 50 4.94 -6.47 22.95
N ASN A 51 3.70 -5.99 22.99
CA ASN A 51 2.85 -5.85 21.80
C ASN A 51 3.06 -4.46 21.21
N TYR A 52 3.46 -4.42 19.93
CA TYR A 52 3.67 -3.18 19.19
C TYR A 52 2.52 -2.98 18.21
N ARG A 53 1.83 -1.85 18.31
CA ARG A 53 0.79 -1.47 17.35
C ARG A 53 1.37 -0.46 16.37
N TYR A 54 1.35 -0.78 15.08
CA TYR A 54 1.86 0.08 14.01
C TYR A 54 0.70 0.84 13.38
N LEU A 55 0.73 2.16 13.43
CA LEU A 55 -0.37 3.00 12.97
C LEU A 55 0.12 4.01 11.95
N LEU A 56 -0.69 4.25 10.93
CA LEU A 56 -0.45 5.38 10.03
C LEU A 56 -0.62 6.69 10.79
N THR A 57 0.30 7.62 10.56
CA THR A 57 0.16 9.01 11.01
C THR A 57 -0.76 9.79 10.05
N ALA A 58 -1.16 11.00 10.42
CA ALA A 58 -1.88 11.88 9.50
C ALA A 58 -1.08 12.13 8.20
N GLN A 59 0.25 12.23 8.30
CA GLN A 59 1.14 12.33 7.14
C GLN A 59 1.13 11.03 6.32
N GLY A 60 1.22 9.87 6.97
CA GLY A 60 1.14 8.58 6.30
C GLY A 60 -0.19 8.35 5.57
N ILE A 61 -1.29 8.86 6.12
CA ILE A 61 -2.60 8.83 5.45
C ILE A 61 -2.58 9.72 4.20
N ARG A 62 -2.09 10.97 4.31
CA ARG A 62 -2.00 11.88 3.15
C ARG A 62 -1.15 11.28 2.03
N GLU A 63 0.00 10.70 2.37
CA GLU A 63 0.90 10.06 1.40
C GLU A 63 0.20 8.88 0.70
N LYS A 64 -0.52 8.06 1.46
CA LYS A 64 -1.30 6.95 0.90
C LYS A 64 -2.36 7.45 -0.09
N ILE A 65 -3.05 8.55 0.23
CA ILE A 65 -4.05 9.15 -0.66
C ILE A 65 -3.38 9.64 -1.95
N ALA A 66 -2.29 10.39 -1.85
CA ALA A 66 -1.57 10.92 -3.01
C ALA A 66 -1.09 9.80 -3.96
N ILE A 67 -0.53 8.72 -3.42
CA ILE A 67 -0.12 7.54 -4.22
C ILE A 67 -1.34 6.90 -4.89
N THR A 68 -2.47 6.82 -4.18
CA THR A 68 -3.70 6.21 -4.72
C THR A 68 -4.30 7.05 -5.84
N GLU A 69 -4.34 8.37 -5.69
CA GLU A 69 -4.83 9.29 -6.72
C GLU A 69 -3.97 9.23 -7.98
N ALA A 70 -2.65 9.23 -7.83
CA ALA A 70 -1.72 9.09 -8.94
C ALA A 70 -1.92 7.76 -9.70
N PHE A 71 -2.15 6.67 -8.96
CA PHE A 71 -2.46 5.37 -9.55
C PHE A 71 -3.78 5.40 -10.33
N ILE A 72 -4.85 5.98 -9.77
CA ILE A 72 -6.15 6.10 -10.44
C ILE A 72 -6.01 6.92 -11.72
N ALA A 73 -5.32 8.06 -11.67
CA ALA A 73 -5.09 8.90 -12.84
C ALA A 73 -4.35 8.14 -13.95
N ARG A 74 -3.35 7.32 -13.59
CA ARG A 74 -2.65 6.46 -14.54
C ARG A 74 -3.60 5.44 -15.17
N LYS A 75 -4.43 4.75 -14.36
CA LYS A 75 -5.39 3.75 -14.86
C LYS A 75 -6.47 4.33 -15.75
N LYS A 76 -6.93 5.55 -15.49
CA LYS A 76 -7.86 6.25 -16.38
C LYS A 76 -7.24 6.50 -17.76
N ARG A 77 -6.00 7.00 -17.80
CA ARG A 77 -5.29 7.21 -19.08
C ARG A 77 -5.08 5.91 -19.85
N GLU A 78 -4.67 4.84 -19.15
CA GLU A 78 -4.54 3.50 -19.76
C GLU A 78 -5.87 3.06 -20.39
N TYR A 79 -6.98 3.22 -19.67
CA TYR A 79 -8.31 2.88 -20.16
C TYR A 79 -8.73 3.72 -21.38
N GLU A 80 -8.52 5.03 -21.35
CA GLU A 80 -8.82 5.93 -22.47
C GLU A 80 -7.99 5.63 -23.73
N MET A 81 -6.76 5.14 -23.57
CA MET A 81 -5.94 4.68 -24.71
C MET A 81 -6.53 3.41 -25.32
N LEU A 82 -6.88 2.42 -24.49
CA LEU A 82 -7.52 1.18 -24.94
C LEU A 82 -8.86 1.43 -25.65
N GLN A 83 -9.67 2.38 -25.16
CA GLN A 83 -10.93 2.73 -25.82
C GLN A 83 -10.71 3.33 -27.22
N ARG A 84 -9.70 4.21 -27.36
CA ARG A 84 -9.34 4.79 -28.67
C ARG A 84 -8.83 3.75 -29.65
N GLU A 85 -8.04 2.78 -29.18
CA GLU A 85 -7.57 1.66 -29.99
C GLU A 85 -8.76 0.82 -30.49
N LEU A 86 -9.70 0.46 -29.61
CA LEU A 86 -10.91 -0.28 -29.99
C LEU A 86 -11.78 0.48 -31.01
N GLU A 87 -11.89 1.80 -30.88
CA GLU A 87 -12.67 2.61 -31.83
C GLU A 87 -12.00 2.67 -33.20
N SER A 88 -10.67 2.85 -33.23
CA SER A 88 -9.86 2.80 -34.47
C SER A 88 -9.98 1.45 -35.18
N ASP A 89 -9.92 0.35 -34.43
CA ASP A 89 -10.07 -1.02 -34.97
C ASP A 89 -11.47 -1.23 -35.56
N ARG A 90 -12.52 -0.70 -34.91
CA ARG A 90 -13.91 -0.83 -35.40
C ARG A 90 -14.15 -0.01 -36.66
N SER A 91 -13.59 1.20 -36.75
CA SER A 91 -13.70 2.04 -37.95
C SER A 91 -12.99 1.41 -39.15
N SER A 92 -11.79 0.87 -38.95
CA SER A 92 -11.02 0.21 -40.02
C SER A 92 -11.66 -1.10 -40.52
N LEU A 93 -12.44 -1.80 -39.69
CA LEU A 93 -13.27 -2.95 -40.10
C LEU A 93 -14.56 -2.56 -40.85
N GLY A 94 -15.04 -1.32 -40.70
CA GLY A 94 -16.26 -0.81 -41.32
C GLY A 94 -16.07 -0.27 -42.74
N GLU A 95 -14.87 0.21 -43.08
CA GLU A 95 -14.53 0.77 -44.40
C GLU A 95 -14.20 -0.30 -45.46
N GLY A 96 -14.15 -1.58 -45.07
CA GLY A 96 -13.87 -2.72 -45.95
C GLY A 96 -15.09 -3.46 -46.51
N ARG A 97 -16.29 -2.85 -46.52
CA ARG A 97 -17.52 -3.43 -47.09
C ARG A 97 -18.08 -2.62 -48.24
#